data_AF-A0A167MJB1-F1
#
_entry.id   AF-A0A167MJB1-F1
#
_cell.length_a   1.000
_cell.length_b   1.000
_cell.length_c   1.000
_cell.angle_alpha   90.00
_cell.angle_beta   90.00
_cell.angle_gamma   90.00
#
_symmetry.space_group_name_H-M   'P 1'
#
loop_
_entity.id
_entity.type
_entity.pdbx_description
1 polymer ?
#
loop_
_entity_poly.entity_id
_entity_poly.type
_entity_poly.pdbx_seq_one_letter_code
_entity_poly.pdbx_strand_id
1 'polypeptide(L)'
;EDIVADHVASCGVNLYQTYGLSGQYTHEFDGDEQFYVDLERKETAWRWPELSKFGGFDPQGALRNLAVSKHNLNIMTKRYNSTAAINEVPEVTVFSKSPVTLGHPNTLICLVDNIFPPVVNITWLSNGHSVTEGVSETSFLSKSDHSFFKISYLTFLPSANEIYDCRVEHWGLDEPLLKHW
;
A
#
# COMPACT_ATOMS: atom_id res chain seq x y z
N GLU A 1 -15.37 13.47 16.66
CA GLU A 1 -16.48 13.42 15.72
C GLU A 1 -15.89 13.53 14.33
N ASP A 2 -16.23 12.60 13.44
CA ASP A 2 -15.72 12.59 12.08
C ASP A 2 -16.48 13.59 11.20
N ILE A 3 -15.82 14.10 10.16
CA ILE A 3 -16.43 15.02 9.20
C ILE A 3 -17.44 14.24 8.35
N VAL A 4 -18.67 14.75 8.27
CA VAL A 4 -19.73 14.18 7.44
C VAL A 4 -19.73 14.83 6.06
N ALA A 5 -19.58 14.03 5.00
CA ALA A 5 -19.60 14.47 3.62
C ALA A 5 -20.11 13.35 2.69
N ASP A 6 -20.58 13.72 1.49
CA ASP A 6 -21.00 12.75 0.47
C ASP A 6 -19.81 12.01 -0.16
N HIS A 7 -18.68 12.72 -0.32
CA HIS A 7 -17.45 12.22 -0.92
C HIS A 7 -16.24 12.80 -0.19
N VAL A 8 -15.11 12.08 -0.23
CA VAL A 8 -13.85 12.52 0.36
C VAL A 8 -12.71 12.31 -0.64
N ALA A 9 -11.80 13.28 -0.72
CA ALA A 9 -10.62 13.19 -1.56
C ALA A 9 -9.38 13.70 -0.84
N SER A 10 -8.26 13.04 -1.08
CA SER A 10 -6.93 13.50 -0.69
C SER A 10 -6.16 13.88 -1.95
N CYS A 11 -5.97 15.18 -2.18
CA CYS A 11 -5.30 15.72 -3.37
C CYS A 11 -4.05 16.53 -2.98
N GLY A 12 -3.00 15.94 -2.40
CA GLY A 12 -2.68 14.50 -2.32
C GLY A 12 -2.27 14.05 -0.91
N VAL A 13 -2.00 12.76 -0.76
CA VAL A 13 -1.34 12.18 0.40
C VAL A 13 0.17 12.29 0.21
N ASN A 14 0.85 12.97 1.15
CA ASN A 14 2.30 13.22 1.08
C ASN A 14 2.96 12.53 2.27
N LEU A 15 3.66 11.42 2.01
CA LEU A 15 4.36 10.65 3.02
C LEU A 15 5.87 10.81 2.82
N TYR A 16 6.60 11.08 3.91
CA TYR A 16 8.05 11.07 3.91
C TYR A 16 8.55 10.48 5.24
N GLN A 17 9.52 9.58 5.19
CA GLN A 17 10.10 8.94 6.37
C GLN A 17 11.64 8.90 6.29
N THR A 18 12.28 8.79 7.45
CA THR A 18 13.75 8.70 7.53
C THR A 18 14.25 7.30 7.17
N TYR A 19 13.46 6.25 7.41
CA TYR A 19 13.81 4.89 7.02
C TYR A 19 13.88 4.77 5.49
N GLY A 20 15.04 4.34 4.98
CA GLY A 20 15.34 4.28 3.55
C GLY A 20 15.34 5.63 2.83
N LEU A 21 15.21 6.76 3.56
CA LEU A 21 14.95 8.09 3.00
C LEU A 21 13.81 8.08 1.96
N SER A 22 12.79 7.28 2.23
CA SER A 22 11.69 7.00 1.31
C SER A 22 10.53 7.98 1.45
N GLY A 23 9.81 8.20 0.35
CA GLY A 23 8.57 8.98 0.34
C GLY A 23 7.56 8.40 -0.64
N GLN A 24 6.32 8.84 -0.52
CA GLN A 24 5.21 8.46 -1.39
C GLN A 24 4.32 9.68 -1.66
N TYR A 25 3.81 9.76 -2.88
CA TYR A 25 2.79 10.72 -3.25
C TYR A 25 1.67 10.04 -4.02
N THR A 26 0.44 10.17 -3.52
CA THR A 26 -0.78 9.62 -4.13
C THR A 26 -1.90 10.64 -4.13
N HIS A 27 -2.86 10.48 -5.03
CA HIS A 27 -4.21 11.05 -4.89
C HIS A 27 -5.19 9.93 -4.62
N GLU A 28 -6.13 10.20 -3.70
CA GLU A 28 -7.15 9.24 -3.28
C GLU A 28 -8.54 9.88 -3.41
N PHE A 29 -9.55 9.09 -3.80
CA PHE A 29 -10.94 9.51 -3.87
C PHE A 29 -11.84 8.38 -3.37
N ASP A 30 -12.68 8.68 -2.37
CA ASP A 30 -13.54 7.72 -1.66
C ASP A 30 -12.80 6.44 -1.17
N GLY A 31 -11.52 6.59 -0.85
CA GLY A 31 -10.65 5.51 -0.35
C GLY A 31 -9.85 4.76 -1.42
N ASP A 32 -10.11 5.01 -2.70
CA ASP A 32 -9.37 4.39 -3.82
C ASP A 32 -8.22 5.26 -4.33
N GLU A 33 -7.10 4.62 -4.68
CA GLU A 33 -5.96 5.27 -5.34
C GLU A 33 -6.34 5.70 -6.76
N GLN A 34 -6.27 7.01 -7.04
CA GLN A 34 -6.43 7.51 -8.40
C GLN A 34 -5.15 7.35 -9.21
N PHE A 35 -4.03 7.80 -8.64
CA PHE A 35 -2.68 7.70 -9.21
C PHE A 35 -1.63 7.87 -8.13
N TYR A 36 -0.38 7.51 -8.48
CA TYR A 36 0.80 7.81 -7.70
C TYR A 36 1.87 8.48 -8.56
N VAL A 37 2.85 9.12 -7.93
CA VAL A 37 4.05 9.58 -8.62
C VAL A 37 5.19 8.62 -8.30
N ASP A 38 5.70 7.95 -9.32
CA ASP A 38 6.93 7.17 -9.24
C ASP A 38 8.09 8.15 -9.07
N LEU A 39 8.68 8.17 -7.88
CA LEU A 39 9.72 9.14 -7.52
C LEU A 39 11.08 8.81 -8.15
N GLU A 40 11.31 7.54 -8.51
CA GLU A 40 12.54 7.10 -9.16
C GLU A 40 12.52 7.50 -10.63
N ARG A 41 11.42 7.21 -11.32
CA ARG A 41 11.19 7.55 -12.72
C ARG A 41 10.79 9.01 -12.92
N LYS A 42 10.29 9.67 -11.87
CA LYS A 42 9.74 11.03 -11.87
C LYS A 42 8.56 11.17 -12.83
N GLU A 43 7.67 10.19 -12.78
CA GLU A 43 6.52 10.09 -13.67
C GLU A 43 5.24 9.87 -12.87
N THR A 44 4.13 10.43 -13.36
CA THR A 44 2.81 10.10 -12.84
C THR A 44 2.38 8.77 -13.45
N ALA A 45 1.96 7.83 -12.60
CA ALA A 45 1.55 6.50 -12.98
C ALA A 45 0.18 6.16 -12.41
N TRP A 46 -0.59 5.39 -13.17
CA TRP A 46 -1.91 4.92 -12.78
C TRP A 46 -1.86 3.40 -12.68
N ARG A 47 -2.14 2.88 -11.49
CA ARG A 47 -2.31 1.43 -11.29
C ARG A 47 -3.40 0.85 -12.21
N TRP A 48 -4.47 1.62 -12.39
CA TRP A 48 -5.54 1.34 -13.35
C TRP A 48 -5.47 2.33 -14.52
N PRO A 49 -4.94 1.92 -15.69
CA PRO A 49 -4.71 2.82 -16.82
C PRO A 49 -5.96 3.58 -17.29
N GLU A 50 -7.15 3.01 -17.08
CA GLU A 50 -8.43 3.64 -17.41
C GLU A 50 -8.64 4.97 -16.67
N LEU A 51 -8.01 5.16 -15.52
CA LEU A 51 -8.13 6.40 -14.74
C LEU A 51 -7.33 7.56 -15.34
N SER A 52 -6.33 7.29 -16.17
CA SER A 52 -5.51 8.33 -16.82
C SER A 52 -6.32 9.26 -17.73
N LYS A 53 -7.50 8.81 -18.20
CA LYS A 53 -8.42 9.62 -19.02
C LYS A 53 -9.09 10.75 -18.23
N PHE A 54 -9.13 10.68 -16.89
CA PHE A 54 -9.77 11.68 -16.05
C PHE A 54 -8.84 12.87 -15.74
N GLY A 55 -7.55 12.77 -16.05
CA GLY A 55 -6.60 13.87 -15.91
C GLY A 55 -5.18 13.38 -15.75
N GLY A 56 -4.22 14.23 -16.12
CA GLY A 56 -2.80 14.05 -15.83
C GLY A 56 -2.37 14.83 -14.60
N PHE A 57 -1.16 14.55 -14.11
CA PHE A 57 -0.52 15.30 -13.03
C PHE A 57 0.94 15.58 -13.37
N ASP A 58 1.42 16.80 -13.12
CA ASP A 58 2.85 17.14 -13.26
C ASP A 58 3.63 16.58 -12.06
N PRO A 59 4.49 15.56 -12.24
CA PRO A 59 5.21 14.91 -11.15
C PRO A 59 6.13 15.87 -10.39
N GLN A 60 6.52 17.01 -10.98
CA GLN A 60 7.32 18.02 -10.29
C GLN A 60 6.58 18.63 -9.08
N GLY A 61 5.24 18.63 -9.09
CA GLY A 61 4.42 19.01 -7.95
C GLY A 61 4.69 18.12 -6.73
N ALA A 62 4.63 16.81 -6.91
CA ALA A 62 4.93 15.83 -5.86
C ALA A 62 6.37 15.96 -5.36
N LEU A 63 7.34 16.10 -6.25
CA LEU A 63 8.76 16.23 -5.88
C LEU A 63 9.01 17.46 -5.01
N ARG A 64 8.37 18.61 -5.32
CA ARG A 64 8.45 19.82 -4.48
C ARG A 64 7.83 19.59 -3.09
N ASN A 65 6.65 18.97 -3.03
CA ASN A 65 5.99 18.69 -1.76
C ASN A 65 6.82 17.74 -0.89
N LEU A 66 7.46 16.73 -1.47
CA LEU A 66 8.29 15.79 -0.73
C LEU A 66 9.59 16.44 -0.24
N ALA A 67 10.17 17.38 -0.98
CA ALA A 67 11.29 18.19 -0.49
C ALA A 67 10.91 19.02 0.75
N VAL A 68 9.71 19.60 0.75
CA VAL A 68 9.14 20.31 1.91
C VAL A 68 8.85 19.33 3.05
N SER A 69 8.27 18.16 2.76
CA SER A 69 7.98 17.13 3.76
C SER A 69 9.24 16.62 4.45
N LYS A 70 10.32 16.41 3.69
CA LYS A 70 11.66 16.10 4.22
C LYS A 70 12.17 17.19 5.16
N HIS A 71 12.05 18.46 4.75
CA HIS A 71 12.46 19.58 5.59
C HIS A 71 11.65 19.62 6.90
N ASN A 72 10.33 19.48 6.80
CA ASN A 72 9.43 19.48 7.95
C ASN A 72 9.71 18.31 8.88
N LEU A 73 9.95 17.10 8.35
CA LEU A 73 10.28 15.93 9.15
C LEU A 73 11.52 16.19 10.02
N ASN A 74 12.59 16.76 9.46
CA ASN A 74 13.79 17.10 10.21
C ASN A 74 13.54 18.09 11.36
N ILE A 75 12.63 19.06 11.15
CA ILE A 75 12.20 20.00 12.20
C ILE A 75 11.38 19.27 13.27
N MET A 76 10.42 18.45 12.86
CA MET A 76 9.51 17.75 13.77
C MET A 76 10.24 16.70 14.61
N THR A 77 11.16 15.94 14.03
CA THR A 77 12.02 15.01 14.78
C THR A 77 12.76 15.72 15.92
N LYS A 78 13.32 16.92 15.67
CA LYS A 78 13.98 17.71 16.72
C LYS A 78 12.99 18.22 17.77
N ARG A 79 11.83 18.73 17.35
CA ARG A 79 10.79 19.26 18.25
C ARG A 79 10.21 18.20 19.18
N TYR A 80 10.08 16.97 18.69
CA TYR A 80 9.58 15.83 19.44
C TYR A 80 10.72 15.04 20.10
N ASN A 81 11.90 15.64 20.33
CA ASN A 81 13.03 15.00 21.02
C ASN A 81 13.41 13.62 20.45
N SER A 82 13.33 13.47 19.14
CA SER A 82 13.60 12.22 18.43
C SER A 82 12.73 11.03 18.85
N THR A 83 11.49 11.27 19.32
CA THR A 83 10.51 10.20 19.53
C THR A 83 10.30 9.43 18.22
N ALA A 84 10.52 8.11 18.26
CA ALA A 84 10.31 7.22 17.13
C ALA A 84 8.82 6.88 16.96
N ALA A 85 8.45 6.44 15.76
CA ALA A 85 7.14 5.85 15.52
C ALA A 85 6.98 4.57 16.36
N ILE A 86 5.76 4.34 16.85
CA ILE A 86 5.38 3.08 17.49
C ILE A 86 5.08 2.08 16.36
N ASN A 87 5.56 0.85 16.50
CA ASN A 87 5.24 -0.21 15.54
C ASN A 87 3.90 -0.84 15.93
N GLU A 88 2.90 -0.68 15.08
CA GLU A 88 1.60 -1.32 15.22
C GLU A 88 1.62 -2.73 14.64
N VAL A 89 0.74 -3.59 15.15
CA VAL A 89 0.57 -4.97 14.66
C VAL A 89 -0.42 -4.93 13.48
N PRO A 90 0.02 -5.28 12.25
CA PRO A 90 -0.88 -5.27 11.09
C PRO A 90 -1.86 -6.44 11.13
N GLU A 91 -3.03 -6.24 10.54
CA GLU A 91 -4.06 -7.26 10.39
C GLU A 91 -4.09 -7.77 8.95
N VAL A 92 -4.07 -9.10 8.77
CA VAL A 92 -3.98 -9.70 7.43
C VAL A 92 -5.19 -10.57 7.11
N THR A 93 -5.83 -10.27 5.99
CA THR A 93 -6.97 -11.01 5.46
C THR A 93 -6.70 -11.41 4.01
N VAL A 94 -6.94 -12.68 3.68
CA VAL A 94 -6.80 -13.20 2.31
C VAL A 94 -8.15 -13.71 1.81
N PHE A 95 -8.51 -13.31 0.60
CA PHE A 95 -9.77 -13.70 -0.05
C PHE A 95 -9.63 -13.65 -1.58
N SER A 96 -10.56 -14.29 -2.28
CA SER A 96 -10.60 -14.25 -3.76
C SER A 96 -11.45 -13.08 -4.25
N LYS A 97 -11.06 -12.50 -5.39
CA LYS A 97 -11.81 -11.41 -6.05
C LYS A 97 -13.22 -11.83 -6.47
N SER A 98 -13.39 -13.09 -6.87
CA SER A 98 -14.65 -13.67 -7.32
C SER A 98 -14.74 -15.14 -6.91
N PRO A 99 -15.94 -15.75 -6.88
CA PRO A 99 -16.10 -17.17 -6.57
C PRO A 99 -15.15 -18.06 -7.41
N VAL A 100 -14.47 -18.98 -6.75
CA VAL A 100 -13.44 -19.82 -7.38
C VAL A 100 -14.08 -20.90 -8.23
N THR A 101 -13.63 -21.03 -9.48
CA THR A 101 -13.98 -22.13 -10.37
C THR A 101 -12.70 -22.73 -10.93
N LEU A 102 -12.55 -24.05 -10.86
CA LEU A 102 -11.36 -24.74 -11.37
C LEU A 102 -11.13 -24.42 -12.85
N GLY A 103 -9.87 -24.16 -13.21
CA GLY A 103 -9.47 -23.84 -14.57
C GLY A 103 -9.96 -22.49 -15.11
N HIS A 104 -10.58 -21.62 -14.29
CA HIS A 104 -10.98 -20.27 -14.67
C HIS A 104 -10.11 -19.23 -13.95
N PRO A 105 -9.42 -18.31 -14.67
CA PRO A 105 -8.55 -17.32 -14.05
C PRO A 105 -9.23 -16.51 -12.94
N ASN A 106 -8.50 -16.27 -11.86
CA ASN A 106 -8.98 -15.49 -10.71
C ASN A 106 -7.82 -14.70 -10.08
N THR A 107 -8.11 -13.95 -9.03
CA THR A 107 -7.13 -13.14 -8.29
C THR A 107 -7.31 -13.34 -6.80
N LEU A 108 -6.25 -13.72 -6.10
CA LEU A 108 -6.19 -13.63 -4.64
C LEU A 108 -5.84 -12.21 -4.24
N ILE A 109 -6.46 -11.76 -3.16
CA ILE A 109 -6.30 -10.43 -2.58
C ILE A 109 -5.82 -10.65 -1.15
N CYS A 110 -4.68 -10.05 -0.82
CA CYS A 110 -4.16 -9.96 0.53
C CYS A 110 -4.27 -8.50 1.00
N LEU A 111 -5.25 -8.25 1.86
CA LEU A 111 -5.42 -6.97 2.55
C LEU A 111 -4.58 -7.00 3.82
N VAL A 112 -3.65 -6.05 3.92
CA VAL A 112 -2.86 -5.79 5.12
C VAL A 112 -3.31 -4.43 5.67
N ASP A 113 -4.03 -4.44 6.78
CA ASP A 113 -4.55 -3.26 7.46
C ASP A 113 -3.73 -2.96 8.74
N ASN A 114 -3.96 -1.81 9.37
CA ASN A 114 -3.30 -1.33 10.57
C ASN A 114 -1.76 -1.28 10.44
N ILE A 115 -1.27 -0.83 9.28
CA ILE A 115 0.15 -0.69 9.00
C ILE A 115 0.62 0.65 9.57
N PHE A 116 1.49 0.60 10.58
CA PHE A 116 2.25 1.77 11.01
C PHE A 116 3.55 1.33 11.71
N PRO A 117 4.73 1.85 11.31
CA PRO A 117 4.98 2.77 10.21
C PRO A 117 4.74 2.14 8.81
N PRO A 118 4.63 2.94 7.73
CA PRO A 118 4.38 2.44 6.37
C PRO A 118 5.62 1.78 5.75
N VAL A 119 6.02 0.64 6.32
CA VAL A 119 7.11 -0.23 5.87
C VAL A 119 6.66 -1.68 6.06
N VAL A 120 6.33 -2.37 4.98
CA VAL A 120 5.87 -3.76 5.00
C VAL A 120 6.44 -4.51 3.81
N ASN A 121 6.77 -5.78 4.00
CA ASN A 121 7.10 -6.70 2.91
C ASN A 121 5.97 -7.73 2.76
N ILE A 122 5.32 -7.75 1.60
CA ILE A 122 4.21 -8.65 1.30
C ILE A 122 4.66 -9.57 0.16
N THR A 123 4.66 -10.88 0.42
CA THR A 123 5.08 -11.89 -0.56
C THR A 123 4.05 -13.00 -0.65
N TRP A 124 3.91 -13.59 -1.85
CA TRP A 124 3.02 -14.72 -2.06
C TRP A 124 3.82 -16.02 -2.11
N LEU A 125 3.27 -17.06 -1.48
CA LEU A 125 3.79 -18.41 -1.56
C LEU A 125 2.74 -19.29 -2.27
N SER A 126 3.19 -20.14 -3.19
CA SER A 126 2.41 -21.27 -3.73
C SER A 126 3.08 -22.56 -3.28
N ASN A 127 2.36 -23.39 -2.53
CA ASN A 127 2.87 -24.62 -1.93
C ASN A 127 4.20 -24.39 -1.16
N GLY A 128 4.30 -23.28 -0.43
CA GLY A 128 5.49 -22.88 0.33
C GLY A 128 6.63 -22.25 -0.48
N HIS A 129 6.51 -22.15 -1.80
CA HIS A 129 7.52 -21.53 -2.67
C HIS A 129 7.12 -20.12 -3.09
N SER A 130 8.07 -19.18 -3.08
CA SER A 130 7.82 -17.78 -3.48
C SER A 130 7.35 -17.67 -4.93
N VAL A 131 6.28 -16.90 -5.15
CA VAL A 131 5.74 -16.57 -6.47
C VAL A 131 5.72 -15.05 -6.66
N THR A 132 6.24 -14.60 -7.80
CA THR A 132 6.26 -13.19 -8.20
C THR A 132 5.50 -12.93 -9.49
N GLU A 133 5.27 -13.96 -10.31
CA GLU A 133 4.47 -13.84 -11.52
C GLU A 133 3.01 -13.53 -11.18
N GLY A 134 2.43 -12.55 -11.86
CA GLY A 134 1.05 -12.13 -11.60
C GLY A 134 0.85 -11.35 -10.30
N VAL A 135 1.93 -11.01 -9.58
CA VAL A 135 1.87 -10.22 -8.35
C VAL A 135 1.84 -8.73 -8.67
N SER A 136 0.97 -7.99 -7.98
CA SER A 136 0.95 -6.52 -8.01
C SER A 136 0.44 -5.97 -6.68
N GLU A 137 0.72 -4.70 -6.36
CA GLU A 137 0.33 -4.10 -5.08
C GLU A 137 -0.06 -2.61 -5.18
N THR A 138 -0.93 -2.14 -4.28
CA THR A 138 -1.25 -0.71 -4.15
C THR A 138 -0.10 0.06 -3.51
N SER A 139 -0.17 1.38 -3.51
CA SER A 139 0.57 2.21 -2.56
C SER A 139 0.08 1.97 -1.11
N PHE A 140 0.71 2.61 -0.12
CA PHE A 140 0.13 2.71 1.22
C PHE A 140 -1.05 3.69 1.18
N LEU A 141 -2.26 3.18 1.42
CA LEU A 141 -3.50 3.95 1.39
C LEU A 141 -3.81 4.51 2.77
N SER A 142 -4.26 5.77 2.82
CA SER A 142 -4.42 6.49 4.07
C SER A 142 -5.67 6.09 4.85
N LYS A 143 -5.57 6.11 6.20
CA LYS A 143 -6.71 5.96 7.11
C LYS A 143 -6.90 7.21 7.98
N SER A 144 -8.10 7.38 8.50
CA SER A 144 -8.46 8.53 9.36
C SER A 144 -7.68 8.56 10.68
N ASP A 145 -7.24 7.41 11.18
CA ASP A 145 -6.37 7.27 12.36
C ASP A 145 -4.87 7.46 12.07
N HIS A 146 -4.52 7.81 10.83
CA HIS A 146 -3.15 7.99 10.33
C HIS A 146 -2.29 6.72 10.24
N SER A 147 -2.89 5.54 10.45
CA SER A 147 -2.33 4.28 9.98
C SER A 147 -2.54 4.13 8.45
N PHE A 148 -2.03 3.04 7.90
CA PHE A 148 -2.16 2.73 6.48
C PHE A 148 -2.73 1.32 6.27
N PHE A 149 -3.29 1.09 5.11
CA PHE A 149 -3.51 -0.25 4.59
C PHE A 149 -2.86 -0.40 3.22
N LYS A 150 -2.53 -1.64 2.85
CA LYS A 150 -1.94 -1.98 1.55
C LYS A 150 -2.54 -3.28 1.05
N ILE A 151 -2.79 -3.37 -0.25
CA ILE A 151 -3.37 -4.56 -0.85
C ILE A 151 -2.37 -5.14 -1.86
N SER A 152 -2.05 -6.42 -1.69
CA SER A 152 -1.32 -7.23 -2.67
C SER A 152 -2.28 -8.17 -3.40
N TYR A 153 -2.00 -8.41 -4.67
CA TYR A 153 -2.83 -9.21 -5.56
C TYR A 153 -1.97 -10.28 -6.21
N LEU A 154 -2.50 -11.48 -6.37
CA LEU A 154 -1.90 -12.58 -7.14
C LEU A 154 -2.90 -13.10 -8.15
N THR A 155 -2.64 -12.93 -9.45
CA THR A 155 -3.41 -13.62 -10.49
C THR A 155 -3.02 -15.09 -10.53
N PHE A 156 -3.98 -15.99 -10.52
CA PHE A 156 -3.74 -17.43 -10.51
C PHE A 156 -4.80 -18.20 -11.30
N LEU A 157 -4.47 -19.45 -11.64
CA LEU A 157 -5.39 -20.39 -12.26
C LEU A 157 -5.75 -21.46 -11.22
N PRO A 158 -6.95 -21.43 -10.62
CA PRO A 158 -7.31 -22.35 -9.55
C PRO A 158 -7.18 -23.83 -9.95
N SER A 159 -6.44 -24.58 -9.14
CA SER A 159 -6.30 -26.03 -9.26
C SER A 159 -6.59 -26.72 -7.93
N ALA A 160 -6.90 -28.01 -7.96
CA ALA A 160 -7.38 -28.74 -6.78
C ALA A 160 -6.33 -28.97 -5.67
N ASN A 161 -5.04 -28.84 -6.00
CA ASN A 161 -3.92 -29.17 -5.11
C ASN A 161 -2.98 -27.97 -4.87
N GLU A 162 -3.38 -26.77 -5.28
CA GLU A 162 -2.60 -25.56 -5.02
C GLU A 162 -3.09 -24.86 -3.76
N ILE A 163 -2.12 -24.55 -2.91
CA ILE A 163 -2.30 -23.84 -1.67
C ILE A 163 -1.53 -22.53 -1.79
N TYR A 164 -2.13 -21.44 -1.31
CA TYR A 164 -1.51 -20.13 -1.34
C TYR A 164 -1.43 -19.52 0.05
N ASP A 165 -0.31 -18.86 0.34
CA ASP A 165 -0.13 -18.07 1.55
C ASP A 165 0.29 -16.65 1.19
N CYS A 166 -0.35 -15.66 1.84
CA CYS A 166 0.20 -14.32 1.90
C CYS A 166 1.11 -14.21 3.12
N ARG A 167 2.41 -13.97 2.87
CA ARG A 167 3.42 -13.74 3.92
C ARG A 167 3.67 -12.26 4.09
N VAL A 168 3.47 -11.77 5.32
CA VAL A 168 3.61 -10.36 5.69
C VAL A 168 4.69 -10.20 6.76
N GLU A 169 5.67 -9.35 6.48
CA GLU A 169 6.73 -8.98 7.42
C GLU A 169 6.59 -7.49 7.77
N HIS A 170 6.48 -7.18 9.06
CA HIS A 170 6.33 -5.84 9.60
C HIS A 170 7.02 -5.76 10.97
N TRP A 171 7.55 -4.61 11.37
CA TRP A 171 8.30 -4.48 12.63
C TRP A 171 7.45 -4.58 13.90
N GLY A 172 6.13 -4.51 13.77
CA GLY A 172 5.20 -4.78 14.87
C GLY A 172 4.91 -6.27 15.08
N LEU A 173 5.37 -7.16 14.18
CA LEU A 173 5.22 -8.60 14.32
C LEU A 173 6.50 -9.21 14.90
N ASP A 174 6.35 -10.13 15.85
CA ASP A 174 7.48 -10.92 16.40
C ASP A 174 8.09 -11.86 15.35
N GLU A 175 7.25 -12.39 14.46
CA GLU A 175 7.62 -13.27 13.35
C GLU A 175 6.77 -12.97 12.09
N PRO A 176 7.24 -13.33 10.88
CA PRO A 176 6.44 -13.15 9.67
C PRO A 176 5.07 -13.82 9.77
N LEU A 177 4.01 -13.07 9.50
CA LEU A 177 2.65 -13.59 9.52
C LEU A 177 2.35 -14.31 8.20
N LEU A 178 1.94 -15.57 8.29
CA LEU A 178 1.46 -16.36 7.15
C LEU A 178 -0.06 -16.47 7.21
N LYS A 179 -0.73 -15.90 6.21
CA LYS A 179 -2.18 -16.01 6.04
C LYS A 179 -2.51 -16.95 4.89
N HIS A 180 -2.98 -18.12 5.26
CA HIS A 180 -3.37 -19.19 4.35
C HIS A 180 -4.70 -18.88 3.65
N TRP A 181 -4.82 -19.35 2.41
CA TRP A 181 -6.04 -19.34 1.61
C TRP A 181 -6.40 -20.73 1.10
#